data_AF-A0A7J7KM44-F1
#
_entry.id   AF-A0A7J7KM44-F1
#
_cell.length_a   1.000
_cell.length_b   1.000
_cell.length_c   1.000
_cell.angle_alpha   90.00
_cell.angle_beta   90.00
_cell.angle_gamma   90.00
#
_symmetry.space_group_name_H-M   'P 1'
#
loop_
_entity.id
_entity.type
_entity.pdbx_description
1 polymer ?
#
loop_
_entity_poly.entity_id
_entity_poly.type
_entity_poly.pdbx_seq_one_letter_code
_entity_poly.pdbx_strand_id
1 'polypeptide(L)' 'MKFDYGGSILIRTLVRTLHRHGCHRDLADLFDIVKYRVRKISGKLKERTPTVYVTQIPVVTNTLTGRRKIYLFPLFYGEW' A
#
# COMPACT_ATOMS: atom_id res chain seq x y z
N MET A 1 14.43 9.54 -23.62
CA MET A 1 13.84 9.49 -22.26
C MET A 1 12.85 8.33 -22.22
N LYS A 2 13.09 7.30 -21.40
CA LYS A 2 12.10 6.22 -21.18
C LYS A 2 11.05 6.74 -20.21
N PHE A 3 9.85 7.01 -20.70
CA PHE A 3 8.68 7.17 -19.86
C PHE A 3 8.35 5.80 -19.26
N ASP A 4 8.49 5.64 -17.95
CA ASP A 4 7.97 4.48 -17.23
C ASP A 4 6.44 4.50 -17.32
N TYR A 5 5.86 3.81 -18.30
CA TYR A 5 4.42 3.53 -18.42
C TYR A 5 3.91 2.57 -17.32
N GLY A 6 4.53 2.54 -16.15
CA GLY A 6 4.03 1.72 -15.05
C GLY A 6 2.85 2.45 -14.41
N GLY A 7 1.67 1.83 -14.32
CA GLY A 7 0.44 2.46 -13.83
C GLY A 7 0.48 2.99 -12.38
N SER A 8 -0.70 3.33 -11.86
CA SER A 8 -0.93 4.01 -10.57
C SER A 8 0.01 3.57 -9.43
N ILE A 9 0.68 4.55 -8.80
CA ILE A 9 1.57 4.35 -7.65
C ILE A 9 0.83 3.60 -6.54
N LEU A 10 -0.43 3.94 -6.31
CA LEU A 10 -1.30 3.25 -5.34
C LEU A 10 -1.44 1.77 -5.68
N ILE A 11 -1.90 1.45 -6.90
CA ILE A 11 -2.17 0.06 -7.30
C ILE A 11 -0.89 -0.78 -7.24
N ARG A 12 0.22 -0.24 -7.75
CA ARG A 12 1.51 -0.94 -7.72
C ARG A 12 1.99 -1.18 -6.30
N THR A 13 1.81 -0.20 -5.42
CA THR A 13 2.20 -0.30 -4.01
C THR A 13 1.31 -1.28 -3.25
N LEU A 14 0.02 -1.29 -3.54
CA LEU A 14 -0.94 -2.22 -2.98
C LEU A 14 -0.59 -3.67 -3.36
N VAL A 15 -0.43 -3.97 -4.65
CA VAL A 15 -0.09 -5.32 -5.14
C VAL A 15 1.23 -5.81 -4.52
N ARG A 16 2.27 -4.98 -4.48
CA ARG A 16 3.55 -5.34 -3.83
C ARG A 16 3.43 -5.57 -2.33
N THR A 17 2.51 -4.87 -1.66
CA THR A 17 2.29 -5.00 -0.23
C THR A 17 1.51 -6.28 0.08
N LEU A 18 0.48 -6.58 -0.72
CA LEU A 18 -0.26 -7.83 -0.65
C LEU A 18 0.63 -9.05 -0.91
N HIS A 19 1.45 -9.00 -1.96
CA HIS A 19 2.37 -10.10 -2.27
C HIS A 19 3.38 -10.37 -1.15
N ARG A 20 3.87 -9.33 -0.46
CA ARG A 20 4.93 -9.48 0.56
C ARG A 20 4.39 -9.78 1.96
N HIS A 21 3.20 -9.28 2.28
CA HIS A 21 2.70 -9.26 3.65
C HIS A 21 1.28 -9.78 3.78
N GLY A 22 0.58 -10.05 2.67
CA GLY A 22 -0.84 -10.42 2.68
C GLY A 22 -1.13 -11.67 3.51
N CYS A 23 -0.19 -12.62 3.56
CA CYS A 23 -0.35 -13.87 4.32
C CYS A 23 -0.11 -13.72 5.83
N HIS A 24 0.46 -12.60 6.30
CA HIS A 24 0.94 -12.49 7.69
C HIS A 24 0.48 -11.25 8.44
N ARG A 25 -0.26 -10.37 7.77
CA ARG A 25 -0.71 -9.10 8.32
C ARG A 25 -2.20 -8.97 8.13
N ASP A 26 -2.85 -8.35 9.10
CA ASP A 26 -4.24 -7.97 8.93
C ASP A 26 -4.38 -6.78 7.97
N LEU A 27 -5.59 -6.57 7.51
CA LEU A 27 -5.92 -5.62 6.46
C LEU A 27 -5.62 -4.16 6.85
N ALA A 28 -5.79 -3.80 8.14
CA ALA A 28 -5.49 -2.46 8.61
C ALA A 28 -3.97 -2.19 8.57
N ASP A 29 -3.17 -3.16 9.07
CA ASP A 29 -1.71 -3.13 8.99
C ASP A 29 -1.23 -3.01 7.52
N LEU A 30 -1.83 -3.79 6.60
CA LEU A 30 -1.50 -3.74 5.18
C LEU A 30 -1.77 -2.37 4.58
N PHE A 31 -2.90 -1.76 4.91
CA PHE A 31 -3.25 -0.42 4.43
C PHE A 31 -2.37 0.69 5.00
N ASP A 32 -1.93 0.57 6.24
CA ASP A 32 -0.95 1.50 6.83
C ASP A 32 0.40 1.44 6.12
N ILE A 33 0.86 0.23 5.78
CA ILE A 33 2.07 0.03 4.96
C ILE A 33 1.91 0.67 3.59
N VAL A 34 0.76 0.50 2.93
CA VAL A 34 0.48 1.11 1.62
C VAL A 34 0.49 2.64 1.73
N LYS A 35 -0.21 3.22 2.70
CA LYS A 35 -0.24 4.67 2.95
C LYS A 35 1.16 5.25 3.10
N TYR A 36 1.97 4.63 3.95
CA TYR A 36 3.34 5.04 4.17
C TYR A 36 4.19 4.97 2.89
N ARG A 37 4.10 3.88 2.14
CA ARG A 37 4.90 3.68 0.92
C ARG A 37 4.50 4.64 -0.20
N VAL A 38 3.20 4.85 -0.43
CA VAL A 38 2.73 5.82 -1.43
C VAL A 38 3.23 7.21 -1.08
N ARG A 39 3.07 7.65 0.18
CA ARG A 39 3.57 8.95 0.64
C ARG A 39 5.08 9.10 0.41
N LYS A 40 5.86 8.05 0.72
CA LYS A 40 7.32 8.05 0.52
C LYS A 40 7.72 8.13 -0.95
N ILE A 41 7.04 7.39 -1.83
CA ILE A 41 7.31 7.41 -3.28
C ILE A 41 6.94 8.77 -3.85
N SER A 42 5.76 9.29 -3.52
CA SER A 42 5.33 10.63 -3.95
C SER A 42 6.27 11.73 -3.44
N GLY A 43 6.77 11.64 -2.21
CA GLY A 43 7.78 12.56 -1.67
C GLY A 43 9.07 12.56 -2.48
N LYS A 44 9.60 11.38 -2.82
CA LYS A 44 10.80 11.25 -3.67
C LYS A 44 10.58 11.77 -5.10
N LEU A 45 9.38 11.61 -5.65
CA LEU A 45 9.05 12.17 -6.96
C LEU A 45 9.03 13.70 -6.91
N LYS A 46 8.47 14.30 -5.85
CA LYS A 46 8.52 15.75 -5.62
C LYS A 46 9.95 16.28 -5.56
N GLU A 47 10.86 15.58 -4.88
CA GLU A 47 12.29 15.97 -4.81
C GLU A 47 12.97 15.93 -6.19
N ARG A 48 12.65 14.93 -7.02
CA ARG A 48 13.25 14.75 -8.36
C ARG A 48 12.65 15.65 -9.44
N THR A 49 11.36 15.96 -9.34
CA THR A 49 10.63 16.79 -10.30
C THR A 49 9.81 17.84 -9.54
N PRO A 50 10.45 18.90 -9.02
CA PRO A 50 9.81 19.87 -8.13
C PRO A 50 8.70 20.70 -8.80
N THR A 51 8.67 20.77 -10.13
CA THR A 51 7.60 21.41 -10.90
C THR A 51 6.32 20.57 -10.99
N VAL A 52 6.38 19.28 -10.67
CA VAL A 52 5.23 18.35 -10.66
C VAL A 52 4.82 18.12 -9.21
N TYR A 53 3.88 18.94 -8.72
CA TYR A 53 3.33 18.84 -7.37
C TYR A 53 2.34 17.67 -7.25
N VAL A 54 2.81 16.43 -7.32
CA VAL A 54 1.95 15.25 -7.12
C VAL A 54 2.32 14.54 -5.82
N THR A 55 1.78 15.04 -4.72
CA THR A 55 1.76 14.31 -3.44
C THR A 55 0.47 13.51 -3.34
N GLN A 56 0.58 12.18 -3.27
CA GLN A 56 -0.57 11.30 -3.04
C GLN A 56 -0.54 10.73 -1.63
N ILE A 57 -1.70 10.75 -0.97
CA ILE A 57 -1.92 10.10 0.33
C ILE A 57 -3.18 9.24 0.17
N PRO A 58 -3.05 7.90 0.23
CA PRO A 58 -4.21 7.03 0.19
C PRO A 58 -5.09 7.25 1.42
N VAL A 59 -6.41 7.29 1.23
CA VAL A 59 -7.38 7.36 2.32
C VAL A 59 -8.00 5.98 2.50
N VAL A 60 -8.14 5.55 3.76
CA VAL A 60 -8.79 4.28 4.11
C VAL A 60 -9.94 4.58 5.06
N THR A 61 -11.15 4.33 4.59
CA THR A 61 -12.37 4.44 5.36
C THR A 61 -12.78 3.05 5.81
N ASN A 62 -12.80 2.82 7.13
CA ASN A 62 -13.13 1.55 7.72
C ASN A 62 -14.47 1.64 8.47
N THR A 63 -15.44 0.82 8.09
CA THR A 63 -16.76 0.72 8.73
C THR A 63 -16.90 -0.51 9.63
N LEU A 64 -15.82 -1.28 9.82
CA LEU A 64 -15.82 -2.47 10.64
C LEU A 64 -16.12 -2.12 12.10
N THR A 65 -17.08 -2.83 12.67
CA THR A 65 -17.47 -2.67 14.07
C THR A 65 -16.53 -3.51 14.96
N GLY A 66 -15.83 -2.85 15.89
CA GLY A 66 -14.89 -3.46 16.85
C GLY A 66 -13.43 -3.59 16.36
N ARG A 67 -12.50 -4.00 17.25
CA ARG A 67 -11.07 -4.25 16.93
C ARG A 67 -10.85 -5.64 16.30
N ARG A 68 -11.63 -5.99 15.28
CA ARG A 68 -11.47 -7.28 14.59
C ARG A 68 -10.34 -7.19 13.56
N LYS A 69 -9.35 -8.07 13.68
CA LYS A 69 -8.29 -8.25 12.67
C LYS A 69 -8.86 -9.03 11.49
N ILE A 70 -8.76 -8.47 10.29
CA ILE A 70 -9.15 -9.15 9.05
C ILE A 70 -7.90 -9.64 8.34
N TYR A 71 -7.76 -10.94 8.19
CA TYR A 71 -6.68 -11.53 7.39
C TYR A 71 -7.21 -11.91 6.01
N LEU A 72 -6.51 -11.49 4.95
CA LEU A 72 -6.90 -11.80 3.57
C LEU A 72 -6.69 -13.27 3.22
N PHE A 73 -5.65 -13.88 3.78
CA PHE A 73 -5.37 -15.31 3.66
C PHE A 73 -5.33 -15.92 5.05
N PRO A 74 -6.49 -16.21 5.66
CA PRO A 74 -6.56 -16.75 7.03
C PRO A 74 -6.03 -18.19 7.16
N LEU A 75 -5.54 -18.80 6.08
CA LEU A 75 -5.23 -20.23 5.98
C LEU A 75 -3.80 -20.46 5.45
N PHE A 76 -2.79 -20.23 6.28
CA PHE A 76 -1.43 -20.79 6.12
C PHE A 76 -0.70 -20.98 7.47
N TYR A 77 -1.43 -20.99 8.59
CA TYR A 77 -0.86 -21.11 9.94
C TYR A 77 -1.00 -22.51 10.56
N GLY A 78 -1.35 -23.52 9.75
CA GLY A 78 -1.61 -24.89 10.20
C GLY A 78 -0.52 -25.92 9.88
N GLU A 79 0.28 -25.77 8.82
CA GLU A 79 1.28 -26.76 8.43
C GLU A 79 2.47 -26.10 7.71
N TRP A 80 3.60 -25.96 8.40
CA TRP A 80 4.99 -25.94 7.89
C TRP A 80 5.91 -26.41 9.01
#